data_AF-A0A8S0QS19-F1
#
_entry.id   AF-A0A8S0QS19-F1
#
_cell.length_a   1.000
_cell.length_b   1.000
_cell.length_c   1.000
_cell.angle_alpha   90.00
_cell.angle_beta   90.00
_cell.angle_gamma   90.00
#
_symmetry.space_group_name_H-M   'P 1'
#
loop_
_entity.id
_entity.type
_entity.pdbx_description
1 polymer ?
#
loop_
_entity_poly.entity_id
_entity_poly.type
_entity_poly.pdbx_seq_one_letter_code
_entity_poly.pdbx_strand_id
1 'polypeptide(L)'
;YIFKFYGLLFTSIIDKHSSIFAAISTVVSIAEILKNNGFAVEKKIMTSTVEIRDESRGRHISKAKIEIVLGKTEKFDELMAAGDDRAGDGEE
;
A
#
# COMPACT_ATOMS: atom_id res chain seq x y z
N TYR A 1 -10.50 -0.78 -8.42
CA TYR A 1 -10.33 -0.54 -6.97
C TYR A 1 -10.30 -1.86 -6.24
N ILE A 2 -9.21 -2.21 -5.57
CA ILE A 2 -9.17 -3.21 -4.49
C ILE A 2 -7.77 -3.07 -3.86
N PHE A 3 -7.68 -2.43 -2.69
CA PHE A 3 -6.57 -2.63 -1.77
C PHE A 3 -6.91 -3.89 -0.98
N LYS A 4 -6.29 -5.02 -1.34
CA LYS A 4 -6.55 -6.30 -0.69
C LYS A 4 -5.56 -6.49 0.46
N PHE A 5 -5.99 -6.19 1.68
CA PHE A 5 -5.24 -6.43 2.93
C PHE A 5 -5.28 -7.91 3.34
N TYR A 6 -4.88 -8.82 2.45
CA TYR A 6 -4.68 -10.22 2.83
C TYR A 6 -3.20 -10.40 3.20
N GLY A 7 -2.86 -10.25 4.48
CA GLY A 7 -1.54 -10.63 5.01
C GLY A 7 -0.32 -9.80 4.58
N LEU A 8 -0.47 -8.46 4.44
CA LEU A 8 0.56 -7.44 4.10
C LEU A 8 1.18 -7.53 2.67
N LEU A 9 0.35 -7.74 1.65
CA LEU A 9 0.70 -7.47 0.26
C LEU A 9 0.09 -6.14 -0.20
N PHE A 10 0.90 -5.11 -0.50
CA PHE A 10 0.43 -3.85 -1.07
C PHE A 10 0.56 -3.87 -2.59
N THR A 11 -0.57 -3.99 -3.30
CA THR A 11 -0.64 -3.94 -4.76
C THR A 11 -1.39 -2.69 -5.22
N SER A 12 -0.74 -1.81 -5.98
CA SER A 12 -1.39 -0.63 -6.57
C SER A 12 -1.63 -0.84 -8.06
N ILE A 13 -2.90 -0.89 -8.47
CA ILE A 13 -3.33 -0.88 -9.88
C ILE A 13 -4.05 0.45 -10.11
N ILE A 14 -3.52 1.26 -11.03
CA ILE A 14 -3.94 2.66 -11.21
C ILE A 14 -5.23 2.71 -12.04
N ASP A 15 -6.29 3.21 -11.41
CA ASP A 15 -7.60 3.37 -12.06
C ASP A 15 -7.57 4.44 -13.17
N LYS A 16 -8.60 4.47 -14.03
CA LYS A 16 -8.72 5.34 -15.21
C LYS A 16 -8.66 6.85 -14.88
N HIS A 17 -8.85 7.25 -13.61
CA HIS A 17 -9.01 8.65 -13.19
C HIS A 17 -8.05 9.18 -12.10
N SER A 18 -7.10 8.39 -11.58
CA SER A 18 -6.18 8.83 -10.51
C SER A 18 -4.74 9.03 -11.02
N SER A 19 -4.04 10.07 -10.51
CA SER A 19 -2.67 10.38 -10.89
C SER A 19 -1.71 9.25 -10.47
N ILE A 20 -0.99 8.69 -11.45
CA ILE A 20 -0.03 7.58 -11.30
C ILE A 20 0.99 7.83 -10.18
N PHE A 21 1.52 9.05 -10.12
CA PHE A 21 2.53 9.43 -9.14
C PHE A 21 1.95 9.49 -7.73
N ALA A 22 0.69 9.93 -7.59
CA ALA A 22 0.04 10.02 -6.29
C ALA A 22 -0.19 8.62 -5.69
N ALA A 23 -0.66 7.66 -6.48
CA ALA A 23 -0.94 6.30 -6.01
C ALA A 23 0.31 5.47 -5.69
N ILE A 24 1.43 5.73 -6.38
CA ILE A 24 2.70 5.05 -6.09
C ILE A 24 3.34 5.67 -4.84
N SER A 25 3.36 7.01 -4.75
CA SER A 25 3.92 7.73 -3.61
C SER A 25 3.27 7.31 -2.30
N THR A 26 1.94 7.21 -2.24
CA THR A 26 1.24 6.79 -1.03
C THR A 26 1.60 5.38 -0.58
N VAL A 27 1.74 4.43 -1.51
CA VAL A 27 2.13 3.05 -1.18
C VAL A 27 3.55 2.96 -0.67
N VAL A 28 4.47 3.73 -1.26
CA VAL A 28 5.86 3.85 -0.77
C VAL A 28 5.86 4.45 0.63
N SER A 29 5.16 5.57 0.84
CA SER A 29 5.08 6.22 2.15
C SER A 29 4.47 5.33 3.22
N ILE A 30 3.40 4.58 2.93
CA ILE A 30 2.81 3.63 3.89
C ILE A 30 3.83 2.54 4.26
N ALA A 31 4.53 1.97 3.28
CA ALA A 31 5.55 0.96 3.54
C ALA A 31 6.71 1.51 4.37
N GLU A 32 7.12 2.75 4.12
CA GLU A 32 8.15 3.45 4.90
C GLU A 32 7.69 3.68 6.34
N ILE A 33 6.47 4.20 6.55
CA ILE A 33 5.91 4.42 7.90
C ILE A 33 5.85 3.12 8.69
N LEU A 34 5.36 2.04 8.08
CA LEU A 34 5.25 0.73 8.76
C LEU A 34 6.61 0.15 9.14
N LYS A 35 7.63 0.34 8.31
CA LYS A 35 9.00 -0.08 8.64
C LYS A 35 9.63 0.77 9.73
N ASN A 36 9.51 2.09 9.61
CA ASN A 36 10.10 3.04 10.56
C ASN A 36 9.50 2.89 11.96
N ASN A 37 8.20 2.59 12.04
CA ASN A 37 7.50 2.37 13.30
C ASN A 37 7.63 0.93 13.82
N GLY A 38 8.39 0.06 13.13
CA GLY A 38 8.66 -1.31 13.58
C GLY A 38 7.49 -2.29 13.42
N PHE A 39 6.42 -1.92 12.70
CA PHE A 39 5.28 -2.80 12.42
C PHE A 39 5.62 -3.87 11.38
N ALA A 40 6.46 -3.56 10.40
CA ALA A 40 6.73 -4.46 9.30
C ALA A 40 8.17 -4.43 8.83
N VAL A 41 8.60 -5.52 8.21
CA VAL A 41 9.86 -5.61 7.46
C VAL A 41 9.56 -5.82 5.99
N GLU A 42 10.29 -5.16 5.11
CA GLU A 42 10.20 -5.45 3.68
C GLU A 42 10.68 -6.86 3.37
N LYS A 43 9.92 -7.56 2.53
CA LYS A 43 10.28 -8.87 2.02
C LYS A 43 10.60 -8.80 0.53
N LYS A 44 9.89 -7.95 -0.22
CA LYS A 44 10.09 -7.77 -1.66
C LYS A 44 9.52 -6.43 -2.11
N ILE A 45 10.24 -5.75 -2.99
CA ILE A 45 9.77 -4.56 -3.71
C ILE A 45 9.94 -4.86 -5.19
N MET A 46 8.87 -4.73 -5.97
CA MET A 46 8.90 -5.00 -7.41
C MET A 46 8.13 -3.93 -8.16
N THR A 47 8.73 -3.42 -9.23
CA THR A 47 8.08 -2.53 -10.18
C THR A 47 7.89 -3.27 -11.49
N SER A 48 6.75 -3.04 -12.13
CA SER A 48 6.42 -3.61 -13.44
C SER A 48 5.51 -2.66 -14.18
N THR A 49 5.18 -2.98 -15.43
CA THR A 49 4.13 -2.31 -16.17
C THR A 49 3.00 -3.29 -16.43
N VAL A 50 1.76 -2.80 -16.33
CA VAL A 50 0.57 -3.54 -16.73
C VAL A 50 -0.07 -2.85 -17.91
N GLU A 51 -0.35 -3.61 -18.95
CA GLU A 51 -1.12 -3.11 -20.08
C GLU A 51 -2.59 -3.02 -19.67
N ILE A 52 -3.12 -1.80 -19.72
CA ILE A 52 -4.53 -1.53 -19.46
C ILE A 52 -5.14 -1.07 -20.77
N ARG A 53 -6.24 -1.74 -21.15
CA ARG A 53 -7.05 -1.29 -22.27
C ARG A 53 -7.80 -0.04 -21.85
N ASP A 54 -7.45 1.11 -22.42
CA ASP A 54 -8.19 2.33 -22.19
C ASP A 54 -9.44 2.34 -23.08
N GLU A 55 -10.57 1.90 -22.52
CA GLU A 55 -11.84 1.82 -23.24
C GLU A 55 -12.35 3.17 -23.74
N SER A 56 -11.90 4.31 -23.18
CA SER A 56 -12.32 5.63 -23.70
C SER A 56 -11.49 6.12 -24.88
N ARG A 57 -10.30 5.54 -25.11
CA ARG A 57 -9.37 5.98 -26.15
C ARG A 57 -8.99 4.89 -27.15
N GLY A 58 -9.47 3.66 -26.97
CA GLY A 58 -9.20 2.53 -27.86
C GLY A 58 -7.73 2.07 -27.91
N ARG A 59 -6.85 2.63 -27.07
CA ARG A 59 -5.41 2.36 -27.04
C ARG A 59 -5.03 1.56 -25.80
N HIS A 60 -4.10 0.62 -25.94
CA HIS A 60 -3.45 -0.03 -24.81
C HIS A 60 -2.43 0.93 -24.19
N ILE A 61 -2.56 1.19 -22.90
CA ILE A 61 -1.65 2.04 -22.13
C ILE A 61 -0.91 1.16 -21.13
N SER A 62 0.42 1.17 -21.17
CA SER A 62 1.24 0.59 -20.11
C SER A 62 1.24 1.52 -18.90
N LYS A 63 0.66 1.09 -17.78
CA LYS A 63 0.73 1.79 -16.51
C LYS A 63 1.76 1.15 -15.60
N ALA A 64 2.50 1.96 -14.84
CA ALA A 64 3.39 1.43 -13.83
C ALA A 64 2.59 0.75 -12.71
N LYS A 65 3.11 -0.37 -12.24
CA LYS A 65 2.61 -1.15 -11.11
C LYS A 65 3.76 -1.29 -10.13
N ILE A 66 3.45 -1.08 -8.86
CA ILE A 66 4.36 -1.35 -7.76
C ILE A 66 3.73 -2.41 -6.85
N GLU A 67 4.55 -3.35 -6.44
CA GLU A 67 4.23 -4.39 -5.48
C GLU A 67 5.24 -4.32 -4.33
N ILE A 68 4.73 -4.06 -3.12
CA ILE A 68 5.53 -4.10 -1.90
C ILE A 68 4.97 -5.20 -1.02
N VAL A 69 5.80 -6.19 -0.76
CA VAL A 69 5.52 -7.30 0.15
C VAL A 69 6.17 -6.97 1.48
N LEU A 70 5.36 -6.89 2.53
CA LEU A 70 5.80 -6.64 3.88
C LEU A 70 5.51 -7.87 4.74
N GLY A 71 6.41 -8.21 5.64
CA GLY A 71 6.21 -9.22 6.68
C GLY A 71 5.92 -8.52 8.00
N LYS A 72 4.95 -9.04 8.76
CA LYS A 72 4.72 -8.60 10.14
C LYS A 72 5.98 -8.83 10.97
N THR A 73 6.29 -7.88 11.85
CA THR A 73 7.27 -8.10 12.92
C THR A 73 6.61 -8.79 14.10
N GLU A 74 7.42 -9.36 15.00
CA GLU A 74 6.94 -9.94 16.26
C GLU A 74 6.24 -8.90 17.16
N LYS A 75 6.62 -7.63 17.00
CA LYS A 75 6.05 -6.49 17.73
C LYS A 75 4.75 -5.97 17.12
N PHE A 76 4.30 -6.51 15.99
CA PHE A 76 3.14 -5.96 15.27
C PHE A 76 1.88 -5.98 16.14
N ASP A 77 1.55 -7.12 16.74
CA ASP A 77 0.32 -7.27 17.52
C ASP A 77 0.39 -6.45 18.83
N GLU A 78 1.57 -6.37 19.45
CA GLU A 78 1.83 -5.54 20.65
C GLU A 78 1.70 -4.04 20.36
N LEU A 79 2.30 -3.56 19.27
CA LEU A 79 2.22 -2.15 18.85
C LEU A 79 0.81 -1.76 18.41
N MET A 80 0.03 -2.70 17.83
CA MET A 80 -1.37 -2.47 17.51
C MET A 80 -2.23 -2.37 18.77
N ALA A 81 -2.02 -3.25 19.74
CA ALA A 81 -2.72 -3.19 21.03
C ALA A 81 -2.38 -1.90 21.80
N ALA A 82 -1.10 -1.50 21.86
CA ALA A 82 -0.68 -0.27 22.51
C ALA A 82 -1.10 1.03 21.77
N GLY A 83 -1.51 0.91 20.50
CA GLY A 83 -2.06 2.02 19.73
C GLY A 83 -3.54 2.28 20.02
N ASP A 84 -4.30 1.22 20.32
CA ASP A 84 -5.74 1.28 20.59
C ASP A 84 -6.03 2.01 21.92
N ASP A 85 -5.19 1.81 22.93
CA ASP A 85 -5.27 2.52 24.22
C ASP A 85 -5.08 4.05 24.09
N ARG A 86 -4.42 4.53 23.02
CA ARG A 86 -4.21 5.97 22.78
C ARG A 86 -5.34 6.61 21.97
N ALA A 87 -6.22 5.83 21.36
CA ALA A 87 -7.35 6.34 20.58
C ALA A 87 -8.63 6.52 21.43
N GLY A 88 -8.63 6.00 22.67
CA GLY A 88 -9.77 6.05 23.59
C GLY A 88 -9.84 7.28 24.51
N ASP A 89 -8.89 8.22 24.44
CA ASP A 89 -8.82 9.38 25.35
C ASP A 89 -9.22 10.70 24.64
N GLY A 90 -10.28 10.64 23.84
CA GLY A 90 -10.77 11.74 22.99
C GLY A 90 -12.27 12.04 23.10
N GLU A 91 -12.94 11.51 24.12
CA GLU A 91 -14.32 11.89 24.46
C GLU A 91 -14.39 12.42 25.90
N GLU A 92 -14.13 13.72 26.06
CA GLU A 92 -14.85 14.59 27.02
C GLU A 92 -14.99 16.01 26.47
#